data_AF-A0ABD0SCD9-F1
#
_entry.id   AF-A0ABD0SCD9-F1
#
_cell.length_a   1.000
_cell.length_b   1.000
_cell.length_c   1.000
_cell.angle_alpha   90.00
_cell.angle_beta   90.00
_cell.angle_gamma   90.00
#
_symmetry.space_group_name_H-M   'P 1'
#
loop_
_entity.id
_entity.type
_entity.pdbx_description
1 polymer ?
#
loop_
_entity_poly.entity_id
_entity_poly.type
_entity_poly.pdbx_seq_one_letter_code
_entity_poly.pdbx_strand_id
1 'polypeptide(L)'
;MRITWKISTSKIKLFTTAIMIIGFYWFLSYILLEVWFGKVEEEEEDIIKVKVPIKMNVSLNYVVMHIDLKRTPLKLSYLETLLPMLKDNGVNSLLMEYEDMFPYEGKLVNLSAENCYKKLELKRFISTAIGSGFEIIPMVQTFGHLEYALKLSEFQHLREMPLYPDSICPSKPESMAFIRHLLEQVMDFHNEIRPLKHIHIGCDEVYHMNECQNCKKNGLEKTDIFLHQVQTLADVIKSQYPDTTVLIWDDMLRGIKPDKWNYIDQFTNVQPVCWDYGAKLIVSHANLFMYHKKFPHIWIASAFKGADGRTATFPDPSSRYNNVFSWMDFISKYRFGGEQKVYNFRGIILTGWSRYSHMDPPCELLPVSIPSLLTSLIVVEKFKSGVSIVIDAYDNKGFEEELGIGRFVSKKRDCVIEIYNFDYSECEFDGKELYDIFKYFSKISLDLQKIFNDNERSLEYVEFYSQFDLINKNTLAKNVKILDKNLEKIGFFENTSASVMSKYYERDFVNEYINYKTFHIKKKLQRLRNIYDMYYNVSVWRRTPINITYFVT
;
A
#
# COMPACT_ATOMS: atom_id res chain seq x y z
N MET A 1 -62.88 -27.14 -42.30
CA MET A 1 -61.82 -26.28 -42.90
C MET A 1 -60.46 -26.92 -42.65
N ARG A 2 -59.87 -27.58 -43.66
CA ARG A 2 -58.45 -28.01 -43.64
C ARG A 2 -57.67 -27.04 -44.52
N ILE A 3 -56.85 -26.19 -43.92
CA ILE A 3 -55.97 -25.25 -44.62
C ILE A 3 -54.73 -26.03 -45.07
N THR A 4 -54.61 -26.32 -46.35
CA THR A 4 -53.41 -26.90 -46.95
C THR A 4 -52.46 -25.78 -47.37
N TRP A 5 -51.35 -25.63 -46.66
CA TRP A 5 -50.26 -24.73 -47.04
C TRP A 5 -49.53 -25.31 -48.26
N LYS A 6 -49.80 -24.78 -49.45
CA LYS A 6 -48.94 -24.99 -50.63
C LYS A 6 -47.67 -24.18 -50.44
N ILE A 7 -46.63 -24.81 -49.89
CA ILE A 7 -45.28 -24.22 -49.88
C ILE A 7 -44.78 -24.20 -51.32
N SER A 8 -44.65 -23.00 -51.90
CA SER A 8 -44.07 -22.79 -53.22
C SER A 8 -42.66 -23.38 -53.29
N THR A 9 -42.37 -24.12 -54.36
CA THR A 9 -41.06 -24.71 -54.68
C THR A 9 -39.92 -23.70 -54.62
N SER A 10 -40.21 -22.41 -54.81
CA SER A 10 -39.26 -21.30 -54.67
C SER A 10 -38.80 -21.08 -53.21
N LYS A 11 -39.70 -21.26 -52.23
CA LYS A 11 -39.37 -21.11 -50.80
C LYS A 11 -38.51 -22.27 -50.30
N ILE A 12 -38.75 -23.49 -50.80
CA ILE A 12 -37.92 -24.65 -50.50
C ILE A 12 -36.52 -24.45 -51.07
N LYS A 13 -36.41 -24.00 -52.33
CA LYS A 13 -35.10 -23.67 -52.93
C LYS A 13 -34.35 -22.58 -52.16
N LEU A 14 -35.02 -21.51 -51.74
CA LEU A 14 -34.38 -20.45 -50.95
C LEU A 14 -33.89 -20.97 -49.60
N PHE A 15 -34.70 -21.80 -48.92
CA PHE A 15 -34.36 -22.40 -47.64
C PHE A 15 -33.20 -23.40 -47.77
N THR A 16 -33.18 -24.24 -48.80
CA THR A 16 -32.07 -25.17 -49.05
C THR A 16 -30.79 -24.43 -49.41
N THR A 17 -30.88 -23.32 -50.16
CA THR A 17 -29.71 -22.50 -50.49
C THR A 17 -29.16 -21.78 -49.26
N ALA A 18 -30.03 -21.25 -48.39
CA ALA A 18 -29.63 -20.64 -47.13
C ALA A 18 -28.95 -21.64 -46.18
N ILE A 19 -29.47 -22.88 -46.08
CA ILE A 19 -28.84 -23.94 -45.30
C ILE A 19 -27.47 -24.30 -45.86
N MET A 20 -27.31 -24.38 -47.19
CA MET A 20 -26.00 -24.62 -47.80
C MET A 20 -25.00 -23.50 -47.53
N ILE A 21 -25.44 -22.23 -47.56
CA ILE A 21 -24.56 -21.08 -47.27
C ILE A 21 -24.15 -21.08 -45.78
N ILE A 22 -25.09 -21.34 -44.87
CA ILE A 22 -24.79 -21.43 -43.43
C ILE A 22 -23.87 -22.61 -43.16
N GLY A 23 -24.13 -23.77 -43.76
CA GLY A 23 -23.26 -24.94 -43.66
C GLY A 23 -21.85 -24.67 -44.20
N PHE A 24 -21.74 -23.97 -45.33
CA PHE A 24 -20.46 -23.55 -45.89
C PHE A 24 -19.73 -22.56 -44.98
N TYR A 25 -20.44 -21.61 -44.37
CA TYR A 25 -19.87 -20.67 -43.41
C TYR A 25 -19.36 -21.37 -42.15
N TRP A 26 -20.14 -22.31 -41.59
CA TRP A 26 -19.72 -23.13 -40.46
C TRP A 26 -18.52 -24.02 -40.79
N PHE A 27 -18.50 -24.60 -41.99
CA PHE A 27 -17.36 -25.39 -42.46
C PHE A 27 -16.10 -24.52 -42.65
N LEU A 28 -16.22 -23.33 -43.25
CA LEU A 28 -15.09 -22.40 -43.38
C LEU A 28 -14.60 -21.90 -42.02
N SER A 29 -15.52 -21.62 -41.10
CA SER A 29 -15.18 -21.19 -39.74
C SER A 29 -14.54 -22.32 -38.94
N TYR A 30 -14.97 -23.57 -39.12
CA TYR A 30 -14.33 -24.75 -38.54
C TYR A 30 -12.94 -24.98 -39.13
N ILE A 31 -12.76 -24.90 -40.46
CA ILE A 31 -11.45 -24.96 -41.11
C ILE A 31 -10.54 -23.82 -40.64
N LEU A 32 -11.05 -22.60 -40.48
CA LEU A 32 -10.27 -21.48 -39.94
C LEU A 32 -9.90 -21.69 -38.48
N LEU A 33 -10.80 -22.24 -37.66
CA LEU A 33 -10.52 -22.62 -36.27
C LEU A 33 -9.51 -23.77 -36.20
N GLU A 34 -9.60 -24.79 -37.05
CA GLU A 34 -8.62 -25.88 -37.20
C GLU A 34 -7.28 -25.37 -37.73
N VAL A 35 -7.25 -24.41 -38.65
CA VAL A 35 -5.98 -23.81 -39.10
C VAL A 35 -5.41 -22.89 -38.03
N TRP A 36 -6.24 -22.27 -37.20
CA TRP A 36 -5.79 -21.37 -36.13
C TRP A 36 -5.37 -22.12 -34.86
N PHE A 37 -6.05 -23.22 -34.51
CA PHE A 37 -5.76 -24.09 -33.36
C PHE A 37 -4.89 -25.31 -33.72
N GLY A 38 -5.01 -25.85 -34.93
CA GLY A 38 -4.11 -26.90 -35.43
C GLY A 38 -2.71 -26.37 -35.78
N LYS A 39 -2.55 -25.06 -36.01
CA LYS A 39 -1.23 -24.40 -35.95
C LYS A 39 -0.67 -24.25 -34.53
N VAL A 40 -1.48 -24.49 -33.50
CA VAL A 40 -1.05 -24.41 -32.10
C VAL A 40 -0.64 -25.79 -31.54
N GLU A 41 -0.95 -26.90 -32.24
CA GLU A 41 -0.67 -28.26 -31.74
C GLU A 41 0.40 -29.07 -32.51
N GLU A 42 1.01 -28.54 -33.58
CA GLU A 42 2.14 -29.21 -34.30
C GLU A 42 3.35 -28.31 -34.54
N GLU A 43 3.74 -27.55 -33.52
CA GLU A 43 5.12 -27.06 -33.35
C GLU A 43 5.58 -27.46 -31.93
N GLU A 44 5.80 -28.77 -31.69
CA GLU A 44 6.88 -29.20 -30.81
C GLU A 44 8.20 -28.82 -31.51
N GLU A 45 8.49 -27.52 -31.54
CA GLU A 45 9.82 -27.03 -31.83
C GLU A 45 10.74 -27.57 -30.73
N ASP A 46 11.79 -28.28 -31.15
CA ASP A 46 13.05 -28.33 -30.42
C ASP A 46 13.30 -26.93 -29.85
N ILE A 47 13.15 -26.76 -28.53
CA ILE A 47 13.38 -25.47 -27.86
C ILE A 47 14.87 -25.16 -28.00
N ILE A 48 15.22 -24.56 -29.14
CA ILE A 48 16.41 -23.75 -29.28
C ILE A 48 16.23 -22.68 -28.21
N LYS A 49 17.06 -22.74 -27.16
CA LYS A 49 17.16 -21.68 -26.15
C LYS A 49 17.61 -20.40 -26.84
N VAL A 50 16.65 -19.66 -27.39
CA VAL A 50 16.92 -18.38 -28.03
C VAL A 50 17.17 -17.37 -26.92
N LYS A 51 18.45 -17.17 -26.64
CA LYS A 51 18.97 -16.10 -25.80
C LYS A 51 18.68 -14.74 -26.47
N VAL A 52 17.55 -14.12 -26.16
CA VAL A 52 17.23 -12.78 -26.69
C VAL A 52 17.76 -11.71 -25.72
N PRO A 53 18.70 -10.84 -26.13
CA PRO A 53 19.11 -9.71 -25.32
C PRO A 53 17.96 -8.67 -25.31
N ILE A 54 17.25 -8.56 -24.19
CA ILE A 54 16.27 -7.49 -24.01
C ILE A 54 16.99 -6.27 -23.45
N LYS A 55 17.15 -5.24 -24.26
CA LYS A 55 17.65 -3.95 -23.81
C LYS A 55 16.50 -3.17 -23.15
N MET A 56 16.35 -3.34 -21.85
CA MET A 56 15.33 -2.64 -21.06
C MET A 56 15.89 -1.29 -20.62
N ASN A 57 15.52 -0.21 -21.31
CA ASN A 57 15.92 1.14 -20.95
C ASN A 57 14.69 1.96 -20.56
N VAL A 58 14.54 2.24 -19.26
CA VAL A 58 13.46 3.07 -18.74
C VAL A 58 13.99 4.47 -18.43
N SER A 59 13.35 5.49 -18.99
CA SER A 59 13.62 6.88 -18.61
C SER A 59 12.63 7.34 -17.54
N LEU A 60 13.10 7.53 -16.31
CA LEU A 60 12.34 8.11 -15.20
C LEU A 60 13.06 9.35 -14.68
N ASN A 61 12.41 10.50 -14.81
CA ASN A 61 12.95 11.78 -14.32
C ASN A 61 12.87 11.88 -12.80
N TYR A 62 11.91 11.20 -12.18
CA TYR A 62 11.69 11.19 -10.74
C TYR A 62 11.74 9.77 -10.19
N VAL A 63 12.56 9.58 -9.16
CA VAL A 63 12.55 8.40 -8.30
C VAL A 63 12.29 8.92 -6.91
N VAL A 64 11.08 8.70 -6.43
CA VAL A 64 10.53 9.33 -5.23
C VAL A 64 10.42 8.31 -4.12
N MET A 65 10.90 8.65 -2.92
CA MET A 65 10.56 7.91 -1.71
C MET A 65 9.37 8.58 -1.04
N HIS A 66 8.32 7.81 -0.77
CA HIS A 66 7.19 8.26 0.05
C HIS A 66 7.52 8.13 1.54
N ILE A 67 7.21 9.17 2.30
CA ILE A 67 7.28 9.23 3.76
C ILE A 67 5.87 9.50 4.26
N ASP A 68 5.19 8.45 4.73
CA ASP A 68 3.87 8.53 5.36
C ASP A 68 4.01 8.84 6.85
N LEU A 69 3.60 10.05 7.24
CA LEU A 69 3.72 10.56 8.62
C LEU A 69 2.45 10.37 9.44
N LYS A 70 1.36 9.85 8.84
CA LYS A 70 0.06 9.58 9.47
C LYS A 70 0.19 8.91 10.83
N ARG A 71 0.03 9.69 11.91
CA ARG A 71 0.23 9.26 13.31
C ARG A 71 1.53 8.46 13.57
N THR A 72 2.53 8.63 12.72
CA THR A 72 3.77 7.86 12.73
C THR A 72 4.96 8.80 12.50
N PRO A 73 5.12 9.86 13.33
CA PRO A 73 6.17 10.83 13.13
C PRO A 73 7.54 10.17 13.35
N LEU A 74 8.27 9.99 12.27
CA LEU A 74 9.69 9.66 12.31
C LEU A 74 10.46 10.87 12.86
N LYS A 75 11.48 10.65 13.66
CA LYS A 75 12.36 11.75 14.05
C LYS A 75 12.99 12.36 12.80
N LEU A 76 12.85 13.68 12.65
CA LEU A 76 13.46 14.39 11.52
C LEU A 76 14.98 14.16 11.48
N SER A 77 15.63 14.08 12.64
CA SER A 77 17.06 13.76 12.74
C SER A 77 17.41 12.39 12.17
N TYR A 78 16.51 11.40 12.27
CA TYR A 78 16.70 10.09 11.66
C TYR A 78 16.44 10.15 10.14
N LEU A 79 15.42 10.87 9.68
CA LEU A 79 15.23 11.09 8.25
C LEU A 79 16.44 11.77 7.60
N GLU A 80 17.10 12.71 8.29
CA GLU A 80 18.36 13.32 7.84
C GLU A 80 19.49 12.30 7.64
N THR A 81 19.61 11.27 8.50
CA THR A 81 20.66 10.24 8.34
C THR A 81 20.47 9.37 7.11
N LEU A 82 19.23 9.26 6.61
CA LEU A 82 18.91 8.47 5.42
C LEU A 82 19.21 9.21 4.10
N LEU A 83 19.27 10.55 4.11
CA LEU A 83 19.43 11.35 2.89
C LEU A 83 20.63 10.93 2.02
N PRO A 84 21.85 10.69 2.55
CA PRO A 84 22.97 10.26 1.73
C PRO A 84 22.73 8.90 1.06
N MET A 85 22.18 7.93 1.81
CA MET A 85 21.86 6.61 1.29
C MET A 85 20.82 6.70 0.17
N LEU A 86 19.77 7.48 0.35
CA LEU A 86 18.73 7.67 -0.66
C LEU A 86 19.32 8.29 -1.94
N LYS A 87 20.19 9.31 -1.80
CA LYS A 87 20.82 9.99 -2.93
C LYS A 87 21.74 9.05 -3.70
N ASP A 88 22.55 8.26 -2.98
CA ASP A 88 23.48 7.29 -3.56
C ASP A 88 22.75 6.17 -4.34
N ASN A 89 21.50 5.86 -3.96
CA ASN A 89 20.65 4.87 -4.63
C ASN A 89 19.66 5.51 -5.62
N GLY A 90 19.95 6.73 -6.10
CA GLY A 90 19.24 7.34 -7.23
C GLY A 90 17.93 8.03 -6.89
N VAL A 91 17.54 8.11 -5.61
CA VAL A 91 16.37 8.92 -5.18
C VAL A 91 16.70 10.39 -5.36
N ASN A 92 15.75 11.14 -5.96
CA ASN A 92 15.90 12.57 -6.19
C ASN A 92 14.74 13.40 -5.65
N SER A 93 13.71 12.76 -5.11
CA SER A 93 12.57 13.46 -4.49
C SER A 93 12.02 12.70 -3.29
N LEU A 94 11.40 13.44 -2.37
CA LEU A 94 10.69 12.92 -1.21
C LEU A 94 9.23 13.37 -1.29
N LEU A 95 8.30 12.42 -1.29
CA LEU A 95 6.87 12.68 -1.13
C LEU A 95 6.55 12.65 0.37
N MET A 96 6.10 13.76 0.93
CA MET A 96 5.83 13.89 2.37
C MET A 96 4.33 14.02 2.62
N GLU A 97 3.70 12.94 3.08
CA GLU A 97 2.29 12.95 3.50
C GLU A 97 2.21 13.32 4.97
N TYR A 98 1.68 14.52 5.26
CA TYR A 98 1.75 15.09 6.61
C TYR A 98 0.59 14.73 7.54
N GLU A 99 -0.64 14.80 7.04
CA GLU A 99 -1.88 14.80 7.84
C GLU A 99 -1.76 15.67 9.12
N ASP A 100 -1.91 15.06 10.30
CA ASP A 100 -1.90 15.67 11.63
C ASP A 100 -0.49 15.96 12.16
N MET A 101 0.58 15.51 11.46
CA MET A 101 1.96 15.78 11.86
C MET A 101 2.46 17.14 11.36
N PHE A 102 1.70 17.85 10.51
CA PHE A 102 2.01 19.23 10.14
C PHE A 102 1.66 20.20 11.29
N PRO A 103 2.49 21.22 11.59
CA PRO A 103 2.19 22.24 12.58
C PRO A 103 1.25 23.32 12.02
N TYR A 104 -0.04 23.01 11.95
CA TYR A 104 -1.09 23.95 11.58
C TYR A 104 -1.23 25.05 12.63
N GLU A 105 -1.64 26.23 12.17
CA GLU A 105 -1.83 27.42 13.01
C GLU A 105 -3.25 27.99 12.85
N GLY A 106 -3.63 28.90 13.76
CA GLY A 106 -4.89 29.62 13.71
C GLY A 106 -6.10 28.68 13.86
N LYS A 107 -7.07 28.78 12.94
CA LYS A 107 -8.31 27.98 12.96
C LYS A 107 -8.08 26.47 12.76
N LEU A 108 -6.91 26.07 12.28
CA LEU A 108 -6.58 24.68 12.00
C LEU A 108 -5.66 24.06 13.08
N VAL A 109 -5.34 24.80 14.15
CA VAL A 109 -4.39 24.33 15.19
C VAL A 109 -4.79 22.99 15.82
N ASN A 110 -6.09 22.71 15.95
CA ASN A 110 -6.59 21.46 16.51
C ASN A 110 -6.43 20.25 15.57
N LEU A 111 -6.06 20.47 14.30
CA LEU A 111 -5.71 19.38 13.37
C LEU A 111 -4.35 18.79 13.69
N SER A 112 -3.43 19.61 14.21
CA SER A 112 -2.12 19.15 14.61
C SER A 112 -2.23 18.23 15.81
N ALA A 113 -1.62 17.06 15.72
CA ALA A 113 -1.45 16.20 16.88
C ALA A 113 -0.58 16.90 17.93
N GLU A 114 -0.78 16.55 19.20
CA GLU A 114 0.01 17.10 20.32
C GLU A 114 1.52 16.83 20.16
N ASN A 115 1.87 15.77 19.42
CA ASN A 115 3.25 15.39 19.09
C ASN A 115 3.63 15.69 17.62
N CYS A 116 2.94 16.62 16.95
CA CYS A 116 3.30 17.06 15.60
C CYS A 116 4.71 17.70 15.55
N TYR A 117 5.26 17.87 14.34
CA TYR A 117 6.57 18.47 14.19
C TYR A 117 6.59 19.94 14.59
N LYS A 118 7.66 20.38 15.25
CA LYS A 118 7.88 21.82 15.45
C LYS A 118 8.24 22.48 14.11
N LYS A 119 7.61 23.62 13.83
CA LYS A 119 7.79 24.40 12.59
C LYS A 119 9.26 24.64 12.23
N LEU A 120 10.09 25.06 13.19
CA LEU A 120 11.52 25.33 12.96
C LEU A 120 12.33 24.06 12.64
N GLU A 121 12.03 22.95 13.33
CA GLU A 121 12.70 21.67 13.10
C GLU A 121 12.36 21.12 11.71
N LEU A 122 11.08 21.22 11.31
CA LEU A 122 10.61 20.81 9.98
C LEU A 122 11.23 21.69 8.86
N LYS A 123 11.28 23.02 9.04
CA LYS A 123 11.95 23.92 8.08
C LYS A 123 13.42 23.55 7.90
N ARG A 124 14.12 23.24 9.00
CA ARG A 124 15.52 22.81 8.95
C ARG A 124 15.69 21.53 8.17
N PHE A 125 14.89 20.50 8.46
CA PHE A 125 14.92 19.23 7.74
C PHE A 125 14.72 19.43 6.23
N ILE A 126 13.66 20.15 5.84
CA ILE A 126 13.35 20.42 4.43
C ILE A 126 14.49 21.17 3.75
N SER A 127 15.08 22.16 4.42
CA SER A 127 16.23 22.91 3.91
C SER A 127 17.45 22.01 3.71
N THR A 128 17.73 21.09 4.66
CA THR A 128 18.81 20.09 4.56
C THR A 128 18.60 19.15 3.38
N ALA A 129 17.38 18.61 3.21
CA ALA A 129 17.04 17.72 2.10
C ALA A 129 17.17 18.43 0.75
N ILE A 130 16.66 19.67 0.65
CA ILE A 130 16.82 20.54 -0.51
C ILE A 130 18.30 20.80 -0.82
N GLY A 131 19.11 21.12 0.20
CA GLY A 131 20.55 21.34 0.07
C GLY A 131 21.31 20.09 -0.39
N SER A 132 20.79 18.91 -0.06
CA SER A 132 21.29 17.60 -0.51
C SER A 132 20.81 17.23 -1.93
N GLY A 133 20.08 18.13 -2.59
CA GLY A 133 19.62 17.97 -3.96
C GLY A 133 18.38 17.09 -4.10
N PHE A 134 17.53 17.02 -3.07
CA PHE A 134 16.19 16.45 -3.16
C PHE A 134 15.17 17.53 -3.53
N GLU A 135 14.17 17.13 -4.30
CA GLU A 135 12.90 17.86 -4.38
C GLU A 135 11.95 17.36 -3.30
N ILE A 136 11.22 18.28 -2.65
CA ILE A 136 10.20 17.92 -1.67
C ILE A 136 8.82 18.13 -2.30
N ILE A 137 8.03 17.07 -2.32
CA ILE A 137 6.65 17.06 -2.82
C ILE A 137 5.74 16.90 -1.60
N PRO A 138 5.11 17.98 -1.09
CA PRO A 138 4.14 17.84 -0.02
C PRO A 138 2.91 17.09 -0.52
N MET A 139 2.34 16.26 0.34
CA MET A 139 1.07 15.58 0.11
C MET A 139 0.05 15.98 1.18
N VAL A 140 -1.11 16.44 0.71
CA VAL A 140 -2.24 16.88 1.55
C VAL A 140 -3.48 16.15 1.07
N GLN A 141 -4.17 15.44 1.98
CA GLN A 141 -5.44 14.81 1.66
C GLN A 141 -6.54 15.87 1.51
N THR A 142 -7.28 15.84 0.40
CA THR A 142 -8.25 16.89 0.06
C THR A 142 -9.66 16.40 -0.25
N PHE A 143 -9.90 15.09 -0.19
CA PHE A 143 -11.22 14.54 -0.47
C PHE A 143 -11.55 13.31 0.38
N GLY A 144 -10.88 12.19 0.13
CA GLY A 144 -10.81 11.03 1.00
C GLY A 144 -9.69 11.19 2.05
N HIS A 145 -9.52 10.16 2.88
CA HIS A 145 -8.46 10.10 3.91
C HIS A 145 -8.37 11.33 4.83
N LEU A 146 -9.52 11.92 5.16
CA LEU A 146 -9.62 13.09 6.03
C LEU A 146 -9.98 12.72 7.48
N GLU A 147 -9.82 11.46 7.89
CA GLU A 147 -10.18 11.00 9.25
C GLU A 147 -9.46 11.79 10.33
N TYR A 148 -8.23 12.24 10.09
CA TYR A 148 -7.46 13.04 11.05
C TYR A 148 -8.16 14.35 11.42
N ALA A 149 -8.84 14.98 10.44
CA ALA A 149 -9.59 16.21 10.64
C ALA A 149 -11.03 15.92 11.03
N LEU A 150 -11.73 15.12 10.22
CA LEU A 150 -13.17 14.96 10.31
C LEU A 150 -13.60 14.16 11.54
N LYS A 151 -12.71 13.43 12.23
CA LYS A 151 -13.01 12.81 13.53
C LYS A 151 -13.32 13.85 14.63
N LEU A 152 -12.77 15.06 14.51
CA LEU A 152 -12.91 16.11 15.52
C LEU A 152 -14.29 16.76 15.45
N SER A 153 -14.84 17.11 16.61
CA SER A 153 -16.18 17.73 16.71
C SER A 153 -16.28 19.03 15.92
N GLU A 154 -15.18 19.79 15.85
CA GLU A 154 -15.09 21.05 15.10
C GLU A 154 -15.37 20.87 13.59
N PHE A 155 -14.87 19.79 13.00
CA PHE A 155 -14.94 19.55 11.54
C PHE A 155 -15.97 18.47 11.16
N GLN A 156 -16.64 17.84 12.12
CA GLN A 156 -17.64 16.80 11.89
C GLN A 156 -18.76 17.24 10.92
N HIS A 157 -19.15 18.51 10.98
CA HIS A 157 -20.20 19.06 10.11
C HIS A 157 -19.83 19.08 8.62
N LEU A 158 -18.55 18.90 8.26
CA LEU A 158 -18.07 18.88 6.87
C LEU A 158 -18.17 17.50 6.20
N ARG A 159 -18.36 16.43 6.97
CA ARG A 159 -18.41 15.04 6.46
C ARG A 159 -19.45 14.88 5.35
N GLU A 160 -19.14 14.00 4.39
CA GLU A 160 -20.10 13.50 3.39
C GLU A 160 -21.14 12.62 4.08
N MET A 161 -20.70 11.60 4.81
CA MET A 161 -21.58 10.78 5.63
C MET A 161 -21.41 11.09 7.11
N PRO A 162 -22.47 11.47 7.86
CA PRO A 162 -22.35 11.86 9.26
C PRO A 162 -21.63 10.84 10.16
N LEU A 163 -21.80 9.55 9.87
CA LEU A 163 -21.24 8.43 10.63
C LEU A 163 -19.77 8.13 10.29
N TYR A 164 -19.28 8.54 9.12
CA TYR A 164 -17.97 8.15 8.62
C TYR A 164 -17.07 9.39 8.44
N PRO A 165 -15.92 9.47 9.13
CA PRO A 165 -15.03 10.63 9.05
C PRO A 165 -14.02 10.53 7.89
N ASP A 166 -14.21 9.66 6.91
CA ASP A 166 -13.24 9.42 5.82
C ASP A 166 -13.29 10.49 4.74
N SER A 167 -14.50 10.90 4.34
CA SER A 167 -14.71 11.73 3.14
C SER A 167 -15.40 13.05 3.48
N ILE A 168 -14.88 14.15 2.91
CA ILE A 168 -15.51 15.48 3.04
C ILE A 168 -16.63 15.65 2.00
N CYS A 169 -17.68 16.39 2.36
CA CYS A 169 -18.76 16.74 1.44
C CYS A 169 -18.34 17.89 0.52
N PRO A 170 -18.20 17.69 -0.80
CA PRO A 170 -17.75 18.76 -1.70
C PRO A 170 -18.86 19.80 -1.97
N SER A 171 -20.13 19.47 -1.72
CA SER A 171 -21.27 20.37 -1.94
C SER A 171 -21.48 21.41 -0.83
N LYS A 172 -20.62 21.46 0.20
CA LYS A 172 -20.69 22.46 1.27
C LYS A 172 -19.64 23.56 1.03
N PRO A 173 -20.02 24.85 0.99
CA PRO A 173 -19.07 25.94 0.83
C PRO A 173 -17.95 25.94 1.88
N GLU A 174 -18.28 25.55 3.11
CA GLU A 174 -17.36 25.45 4.24
C GLU A 174 -16.28 24.40 4.00
N SER A 175 -16.61 23.31 3.29
CA SER A 175 -15.63 22.27 2.93
C SER A 175 -14.55 22.83 2.02
N MET A 176 -14.93 23.59 0.99
CA MET A 176 -13.96 24.17 0.07
C MET A 176 -13.09 25.23 0.76
N ALA A 177 -13.67 26.03 1.66
CA ALA A 177 -12.91 26.97 2.49
C ALA A 177 -11.91 26.25 3.41
N PHE A 178 -12.32 25.14 4.02
CA PHE A 178 -11.46 24.31 4.86
C PHE A 178 -10.28 23.71 4.07
N ILE A 179 -10.55 23.06 2.92
CA ILE A 179 -9.51 22.47 2.07
C ILE A 179 -8.55 23.55 1.53
N ARG A 180 -9.07 24.71 1.15
CA ARG A 180 -8.25 25.83 0.72
C ARG A 180 -7.27 26.27 1.82
N HIS A 181 -7.73 26.46 3.05
CA HIS A 181 -6.85 26.84 4.16
C HIS A 181 -5.81 25.75 4.49
N LEU A 182 -6.17 24.46 4.36
CA LEU A 182 -5.21 23.35 4.51
C LEU A 182 -4.09 23.46 3.48
N LEU A 183 -4.45 23.59 2.20
CA LEU A 183 -3.50 23.72 1.11
C LEU A 183 -2.64 24.97 1.26
N GLU A 184 -3.23 26.13 1.54
CA GLU A 184 -2.50 27.39 1.74
C GLU A 184 -1.43 27.26 2.85
N GLN A 185 -1.78 26.72 4.03
CA GLN A 185 -0.79 26.59 5.12
C GLN A 185 0.39 25.69 4.75
N VAL A 186 0.15 24.55 4.09
CA VAL A 186 1.22 23.64 3.70
C VAL A 186 2.03 24.22 2.54
N MET A 187 1.37 24.77 1.52
CA MET A 187 2.04 25.31 0.34
C MET A 187 2.86 26.56 0.67
N ASP A 188 2.32 27.49 1.46
CA ASP A 188 3.05 28.69 1.88
C ASP A 188 4.29 28.32 2.69
N PHE A 189 4.15 27.39 3.64
CA PHE A 189 5.27 26.90 4.44
C PHE A 189 6.41 26.33 3.59
N HIS A 190 6.10 25.58 2.53
CA HIS A 190 7.11 25.05 1.63
C HIS A 190 7.68 26.12 0.69
N ASN A 191 6.84 27.00 0.13
CA ASN A 191 7.26 28.07 -0.78
C ASN A 191 8.15 29.13 -0.10
N GLU A 192 7.99 29.34 1.22
CA GLU A 192 8.92 30.15 2.02
C GLU A 192 10.36 29.62 2.01
N ILE A 193 10.56 28.32 1.77
CA ILE A 193 11.87 27.67 1.73
C ILE A 193 12.37 27.58 0.29
N ARG A 194 11.54 27.04 -0.61
CA ARG A 194 11.81 26.93 -2.05
C ARG A 194 10.49 26.81 -2.82
N PRO A 195 10.33 27.52 -3.95
CA PRO A 195 9.15 27.38 -4.79
C PRO A 195 8.84 25.93 -5.15
N LEU A 196 7.59 25.52 -4.93
CA LEU A 196 7.13 24.16 -5.19
C LEU A 196 6.96 23.90 -6.70
N LYS A 197 7.51 22.77 -7.15
CA LYS A 197 7.27 22.26 -8.51
C LYS A 197 6.08 21.32 -8.58
N HIS A 198 5.88 20.50 -7.54
CA HIS A 198 4.76 19.57 -7.45
C HIS A 198 4.12 19.62 -6.06
N ILE A 199 2.81 19.37 -6.02
CA ILE A 199 2.05 19.04 -4.82
C ILE A 199 1.19 17.81 -5.12
N HIS A 200 1.06 16.90 -4.16
CA HIS A 200 0.12 15.79 -4.25
C HIS A 200 -1.12 16.10 -3.41
N ILE A 201 -2.32 16.08 -4.00
CA ILE A 201 -3.56 16.44 -3.28
C ILE A 201 -4.38 15.22 -2.83
N GLY A 202 -3.81 14.02 -2.99
CA GLY A 202 -4.44 12.76 -2.63
C GLY A 202 -5.54 12.41 -3.62
N CYS A 203 -6.79 12.55 -3.17
CA CYS A 203 -8.01 12.26 -3.91
C CYS A 203 -8.24 10.77 -4.21
N ASP A 204 -7.67 9.89 -3.39
CA ASP A 204 -7.86 8.44 -3.40
C ASP A 204 -9.04 7.98 -2.53
N GLU A 205 -9.56 6.80 -2.85
CA GLU A 205 -10.44 5.98 -2.03
C GLU A 205 -11.63 6.72 -1.40
N VAL A 206 -12.31 7.58 -2.18
CA VAL A 206 -13.46 8.37 -1.69
C VAL A 206 -14.73 7.51 -1.64
N TYR A 207 -14.80 6.59 -0.68
CA TYR A 207 -15.80 5.53 -0.59
C TYR A 207 -17.26 6.03 -0.54
N HIS A 208 -17.51 7.08 0.25
CA HIS A 208 -18.86 7.55 0.56
C HIS A 208 -19.35 8.70 -0.31
N MET A 209 -18.73 8.95 -1.46
CA MET A 209 -19.09 10.08 -2.33
C MET A 209 -20.56 10.02 -2.79
N ASN A 210 -21.23 11.18 -2.82
CA ASN A 210 -22.59 11.38 -3.29
C ASN A 210 -23.67 10.67 -2.45
N GLU A 211 -23.44 10.56 -1.14
CA GLU A 211 -24.36 9.92 -0.21
C GLU A 211 -25.14 10.92 0.66
N CYS A 212 -24.63 12.15 0.83
CA CYS A 212 -25.29 13.18 1.63
C CYS A 212 -26.47 13.83 0.89
N GLN A 213 -27.36 14.47 1.64
CA GLN A 213 -28.53 15.14 1.05
C GLN A 213 -28.15 16.28 0.08
N ASN A 214 -27.06 17.01 0.33
CA ASN A 214 -26.64 18.11 -0.52
C ASN A 214 -26.09 17.60 -1.85
N CYS A 215 -25.22 16.59 -1.84
CA CYS A 215 -24.70 15.98 -3.07
C CYS A 215 -25.81 15.31 -3.88
N LYS A 216 -26.70 14.56 -3.22
CA LYS A 216 -27.84 13.92 -3.89
C LYS A 216 -28.77 14.92 -4.58
N LYS A 217 -29.00 16.10 -3.98
CA LYS A 217 -29.82 17.17 -4.57
C LYS A 217 -29.22 17.77 -5.85
N ASN A 218 -27.90 17.69 -6.04
CA ASN A 218 -27.24 18.23 -7.22
C ASN A 218 -27.47 17.36 -8.48
N GLY A 219 -27.93 16.11 -8.31
CA GLY A 219 -28.25 15.21 -9.44
C GLY A 219 -27.03 14.79 -10.28
N LEU A 220 -25.81 15.00 -9.78
CA LEU A 220 -24.56 14.66 -10.46
C LEU A 220 -24.18 13.19 -10.22
N GLU A 221 -23.51 12.56 -11.20
CA GLU A 221 -22.87 11.26 -10.98
C GLU A 221 -21.63 11.41 -10.09
N LYS A 222 -21.21 10.32 -9.40
CA LYS A 222 -20.00 10.34 -8.55
C LYS A 222 -18.76 10.81 -9.33
N THR A 223 -18.61 10.36 -10.58
CA THR A 223 -17.53 10.80 -11.47
C THR A 223 -17.56 12.31 -11.74
N ASP A 224 -18.73 12.90 -11.94
CA ASP A 224 -18.85 14.35 -12.19
C ASP A 224 -18.45 15.16 -10.96
N ILE A 225 -18.89 14.72 -9.77
CA ILE A 225 -18.50 15.33 -8.50
C ILE A 225 -16.98 15.26 -8.31
N PHE A 226 -16.38 14.10 -8.56
CA PHE A 226 -14.94 13.90 -8.47
C PHE A 226 -14.17 14.83 -9.39
N LEU A 227 -14.50 14.82 -10.68
CA LEU A 227 -13.81 15.63 -11.68
C LEU A 227 -13.96 17.13 -11.39
N HIS A 228 -15.15 17.57 -10.96
CA HIS A 228 -15.38 18.96 -10.59
C HIS A 228 -14.56 19.38 -9.36
N GLN A 229 -14.47 18.51 -8.34
CA GLN A 229 -13.65 18.77 -7.16
C GLN A 229 -12.17 18.91 -7.54
N VAL A 230 -11.62 17.97 -8.32
CA VAL A 230 -10.21 18.02 -8.75
C VAL A 230 -9.93 19.27 -9.58
N GLN A 231 -10.79 19.61 -10.54
CA GLN A 231 -10.65 20.83 -11.36
C GLN A 231 -10.63 22.09 -10.47
N THR A 232 -11.58 22.19 -9.54
CA THR A 232 -11.70 23.35 -8.65
C THR A 232 -10.45 23.53 -7.79
N LEU A 233 -9.92 22.42 -7.24
CA LEU A 233 -8.67 22.45 -6.47
C LEU A 233 -7.46 22.83 -7.34
N ALA A 234 -7.37 22.26 -8.54
CA ALA A 234 -6.30 22.57 -9.48
C ALA A 234 -6.30 24.03 -9.91
N ASP A 235 -7.47 24.63 -10.15
CA ASP A 235 -7.63 26.05 -10.50
C ASP A 235 -7.24 26.96 -9.34
N VAL A 236 -7.66 26.63 -8.11
CA VAL A 236 -7.26 27.38 -6.91
C VAL A 236 -5.74 27.34 -6.75
N ILE A 237 -5.13 26.16 -6.84
CA ILE A 237 -3.67 26.01 -6.74
C ILE A 237 -2.98 26.79 -7.85
N LYS A 238 -3.42 26.65 -9.10
CA LYS A 238 -2.82 27.36 -10.25
C LYS A 238 -2.93 28.87 -10.12
N SER A 239 -4.00 29.38 -9.54
CA SER A 239 -4.21 30.82 -9.36
C SER A 239 -3.23 31.44 -8.35
N GLN A 240 -2.84 30.69 -7.32
CA GLN A 240 -1.96 31.16 -6.25
C GLN A 240 -0.49 30.75 -6.47
N TYR A 241 -0.27 29.57 -7.06
CA TYR A 241 1.01 28.92 -7.26
C TYR A 241 1.12 28.43 -8.73
N PRO A 242 1.28 29.36 -9.70
CA PRO A 242 1.14 29.07 -11.13
C PRO A 242 2.14 28.05 -11.69
N ASP A 243 3.30 27.91 -11.05
CA ASP A 243 4.36 26.98 -11.46
C ASP A 243 4.25 25.59 -10.80
N THR A 244 3.25 25.39 -9.93
CA THR A 244 3.06 24.12 -9.22
C THR A 244 2.15 23.17 -10.02
N THR A 245 2.67 21.98 -10.30
CA THR A 245 1.92 20.86 -10.88
C THR A 245 1.20 20.07 -9.79
N VAL A 246 -0.06 19.72 -10.03
CA VAL A 246 -0.88 18.92 -9.11
C VAL A 246 -0.78 17.44 -9.47
N LEU A 247 -0.48 16.61 -8.47
CA LEU A 247 -0.52 15.15 -8.56
C LEU A 247 -1.76 14.63 -7.83
N ILE A 248 -2.39 13.60 -8.40
CA ILE A 248 -3.52 12.87 -7.80
C ILE A 248 -3.31 11.37 -7.95
N TRP A 249 -3.81 10.60 -7.00
CA TRP A 249 -3.93 9.16 -7.20
C TRP A 249 -4.95 8.83 -8.29
N ASP A 250 -4.70 7.78 -9.08
CA ASP A 250 -5.49 7.49 -10.27
C ASP A 250 -6.78 6.69 -10.01
N ASP A 251 -6.96 6.09 -8.84
CA ASP A 251 -8.00 5.09 -8.58
C ASP A 251 -9.40 5.61 -8.85
N MET A 252 -9.68 6.86 -8.47
CA MET A 252 -10.95 7.52 -8.73
C MET A 252 -11.17 7.91 -10.21
N LEU A 253 -10.12 7.87 -11.04
CA LEU A 253 -10.21 8.00 -12.51
C LEU A 253 -10.46 6.67 -13.22
N ARG A 254 -10.36 5.53 -12.52
CA ARG A 254 -10.53 4.22 -13.12
C ARG A 254 -12.01 4.01 -13.48
N GLY A 255 -12.28 3.62 -14.72
CA GLY A 255 -13.65 3.33 -15.17
C GLY A 255 -14.48 4.56 -15.56
N ILE A 256 -13.86 5.74 -15.71
CA ILE A 256 -14.51 6.92 -16.30
C ILE A 256 -15.07 6.57 -17.68
N LYS A 257 -16.35 6.87 -17.88
CA LYS A 257 -17.05 6.64 -19.15
C LYS A 257 -16.44 7.49 -20.28
N PRO A 258 -16.40 7.00 -21.54
CA PRO A 258 -15.77 7.70 -22.67
C PRO A 258 -16.18 9.16 -22.86
N ASP A 259 -17.45 9.51 -22.64
CA ASP A 259 -18.01 10.85 -22.79
C ASP A 259 -17.51 11.84 -21.73
N LYS A 260 -17.14 11.36 -20.54
CA LYS A 260 -16.67 12.17 -19.42
C LYS A 260 -15.21 12.61 -19.56
N TRP A 261 -14.42 11.95 -20.40
CA TRP A 261 -13.02 12.32 -20.64
C TRP A 261 -12.83 13.68 -21.31
N ASN A 262 -13.87 14.25 -21.91
CA ASN A 262 -13.82 15.61 -22.44
C ASN A 262 -13.78 16.67 -21.34
N TYR A 263 -14.26 16.35 -20.13
CA TYR A 263 -14.15 17.26 -18.98
C TYR A 263 -12.69 17.46 -18.55
N ILE A 264 -11.87 16.40 -18.67
CA ILE A 264 -10.46 16.41 -18.29
C ILE A 264 -9.62 17.30 -19.23
N ASP A 265 -10.11 17.68 -20.40
CA ASP A 265 -9.37 18.61 -21.28
C ASP A 265 -9.13 19.99 -20.62
N GLN A 266 -9.83 20.29 -19.51
CA GLN A 266 -9.63 21.48 -18.68
C GLN A 266 -8.42 21.35 -17.72
N PHE A 267 -7.92 20.13 -17.50
CA PHE A 267 -6.88 19.82 -16.52
C PHE A 267 -5.51 20.14 -17.09
N THR A 268 -5.14 21.43 -17.07
CA THR A 268 -3.89 21.90 -17.70
C THR A 268 -2.63 21.64 -16.86
N ASN A 269 -2.76 21.42 -15.55
CA ASN A 269 -1.64 21.24 -14.62
C ASN A 269 -1.80 20.03 -13.67
N VAL A 270 -2.65 19.07 -14.01
CA VAL A 270 -2.87 17.84 -13.21
C VAL A 270 -2.16 16.65 -13.86
N GLN A 271 -1.58 15.76 -13.04
CA GLN A 271 -0.94 14.52 -13.50
C GLN A 271 -1.35 13.35 -12.59
N PRO A 272 -1.87 12.25 -13.16
CA PRO A 272 -2.25 11.08 -12.38
C PRO A 272 -1.04 10.24 -11.97
N VAL A 273 -1.12 9.66 -10.78
CA VAL A 273 -0.18 8.67 -10.24
C VAL A 273 -0.86 7.32 -10.22
N CYS A 274 -0.48 6.45 -11.16
CA CYS A 274 -1.05 5.12 -11.32
C CYS A 274 -0.44 4.13 -10.33
N TRP A 275 -1.22 3.67 -9.35
CA TRP A 275 -0.71 2.85 -8.25
C TRP A 275 -1.22 1.40 -8.30
N ASP A 276 -0.32 0.46 -8.04
CA ASP A 276 -0.66 -0.96 -7.83
C ASP A 276 0.46 -1.61 -7.02
N TYR A 277 0.09 -2.30 -5.94
CA TYR A 277 1.03 -2.89 -4.98
C TYR A 277 1.09 -4.41 -5.05
N GLY A 278 0.39 -5.03 -6.01
CA GLY A 278 0.36 -6.47 -6.21
C GLY A 278 1.71 -6.98 -6.73
N ALA A 279 2.14 -8.15 -6.26
CA ALA A 279 3.34 -8.80 -6.77
C ALA A 279 3.27 -9.03 -8.29
N LYS A 280 2.05 -9.26 -8.80
CA LYS A 280 1.73 -9.24 -10.23
C LYS A 280 0.95 -7.97 -10.54
N LEU A 281 1.46 -7.17 -11.47
CA LEU A 281 0.84 -5.91 -11.87
C LEU A 281 -0.50 -6.12 -12.57
N ILE A 282 -1.54 -5.41 -12.14
CA ILE A 282 -2.87 -5.41 -12.77
C ILE A 282 -3.29 -3.97 -13.07
N VAL A 283 -2.98 -3.50 -14.28
CA VAL A 283 -3.30 -2.15 -14.74
C VAL A 283 -4.15 -2.15 -15.99
N SER A 284 -5.13 -1.23 -16.05
CA SER A 284 -6.02 -1.09 -17.20
C SER A 284 -5.33 -0.36 -18.34
N HIS A 285 -5.13 -1.06 -19.46
CA HIS A 285 -4.58 -0.48 -20.68
C HIS A 285 -5.48 0.63 -21.25
N ALA A 286 -6.80 0.50 -21.11
CA ALA A 286 -7.74 1.52 -21.56
C ALA A 286 -7.60 2.82 -20.74
N ASN A 287 -7.41 2.71 -19.42
CA ASN A 287 -7.21 3.87 -18.56
C ASN A 287 -5.86 4.55 -18.90
N LEU A 288 -4.78 3.79 -18.97
CA LEU A 288 -3.46 4.31 -19.31
C LEU A 288 -3.43 4.98 -20.71
N PHE A 289 -4.15 4.43 -21.69
CA PHE A 289 -4.36 5.06 -23.00
C PHE A 289 -5.01 6.43 -22.87
N MET A 290 -6.11 6.49 -22.13
CA MET A 290 -6.80 7.75 -21.90
C MET A 290 -5.93 8.73 -21.10
N TYR A 291 -5.15 8.26 -20.13
CA TYR A 291 -4.24 9.11 -19.38
C TYR A 291 -3.17 9.73 -20.28
N HIS A 292 -2.55 8.95 -21.17
CA HIS A 292 -1.53 9.48 -22.10
C HIS A 292 -2.11 10.45 -23.12
N LYS A 293 -3.41 10.31 -23.43
CA LYS A 293 -4.12 11.21 -24.33
C LYS A 293 -4.52 12.52 -23.65
N LYS A 294 -4.81 12.48 -22.35
CA LYS A 294 -5.51 13.57 -21.63
C LYS A 294 -4.63 14.33 -20.64
N PHE A 295 -3.55 13.73 -20.15
CA PHE A 295 -2.62 14.36 -19.22
C PHE A 295 -1.24 14.57 -19.87
N PRO A 296 -0.52 15.64 -19.52
CA PRO A 296 0.81 15.90 -20.08
C PRO A 296 1.81 14.80 -19.70
N HIS A 297 1.68 14.26 -18.49
CA HIS A 297 2.58 13.28 -17.90
C HIS A 297 1.80 12.36 -16.94
N ILE A 298 2.30 11.14 -16.77
CA ILE A 298 1.76 10.12 -15.87
C ILE A 298 2.88 9.62 -14.98
N TRP A 299 2.58 9.36 -13.72
CA TRP A 299 3.49 8.75 -12.76
C TRP A 299 3.01 7.34 -12.45
N ILE A 300 3.91 6.50 -11.94
CA ILE A 300 3.56 5.19 -11.40
C ILE A 300 3.91 5.13 -9.91
N ALA A 301 3.23 4.27 -9.17
CA ALA A 301 3.53 4.02 -7.78
C ALA A 301 3.55 2.52 -7.46
N SER A 302 4.63 2.11 -6.82
CA SER A 302 4.91 0.77 -6.31
C SER A 302 5.09 0.87 -4.79
N ALA A 303 5.12 -0.23 -4.06
CA ALA A 303 5.33 -0.22 -2.61
C ALA A 303 6.65 -0.91 -2.22
N PHE A 304 7.34 -0.37 -1.22
CA PHE A 304 8.44 -1.06 -0.53
C PHE A 304 8.05 -1.50 0.90
N LYS A 305 6.97 -0.94 1.46
CA LYS A 305 6.35 -1.38 2.72
C LYS A 305 4.90 -0.90 2.82
N GLY A 306 4.14 -1.43 3.77
CA GLY A 306 2.80 -0.93 4.06
C GLY A 306 1.72 -1.48 3.14
N ALA A 307 2.02 -2.58 2.46
CA ALA A 307 1.13 -3.28 1.54
C ALA A 307 1.10 -4.81 1.79
N ASP A 308 1.63 -5.28 2.94
CA ASP A 308 1.64 -6.70 3.34
C ASP A 308 0.62 -7.03 4.46
N GLY A 309 -0.25 -6.07 4.78
CA GLY A 309 -1.34 -6.24 5.71
C GLY A 309 -1.34 -5.20 6.84
N ARG A 310 -2.53 -4.96 7.38
CA ARG A 310 -2.80 -3.89 8.36
C ARG A 310 -1.96 -3.92 9.62
N THR A 311 -1.41 -5.07 9.96
CA THR A 311 -0.68 -5.31 11.21
C THR A 311 0.68 -5.97 10.99
N ALA A 312 1.15 -6.01 9.73
CA ALA A 312 2.42 -6.61 9.36
C ALA A 312 3.57 -5.99 10.17
N THR A 313 4.59 -6.79 10.46
CA THR A 313 5.80 -6.34 11.15
C THR A 313 6.95 -6.13 10.16
N PHE A 314 6.99 -6.96 9.12
CA PHE A 314 8.01 -6.96 8.07
C PHE A 314 7.32 -6.90 6.71
N PRO A 315 7.91 -6.18 5.73
CA PRO A 315 7.49 -6.31 4.35
C PRO A 315 7.76 -7.75 3.86
N ASP A 316 6.94 -8.27 2.96
CA ASP A 316 7.22 -9.49 2.22
C ASP A 316 8.24 -9.16 1.12
N PRO A 317 9.51 -9.58 1.27
CA PRO A 317 10.55 -9.18 0.34
C PRO A 317 10.28 -9.63 -1.10
N SER A 318 9.72 -10.83 -1.27
CA SER A 318 9.42 -11.39 -2.59
C SER A 318 8.30 -10.60 -3.26
N SER A 319 7.23 -10.32 -2.52
CA SER A 319 6.10 -9.54 -3.04
C SER A 319 6.50 -8.10 -3.39
N ARG A 320 7.35 -7.44 -2.58
CA ARG A 320 7.84 -6.09 -2.85
C ARG A 320 8.81 -6.04 -4.03
N TYR A 321 9.74 -6.99 -4.11
CA TYR A 321 10.62 -7.12 -5.27
C TYR A 321 9.83 -7.32 -6.56
N ASN A 322 8.92 -8.31 -6.58
CA ASN A 322 8.13 -8.65 -7.76
C ASN A 322 7.20 -7.52 -8.21
N ASN A 323 6.67 -6.73 -7.27
CA ASN A 323 5.85 -5.56 -7.59
C ASN A 323 6.66 -4.50 -8.35
N VAL A 324 7.83 -4.10 -7.84
CA VAL A 324 8.70 -3.11 -8.51
C VAL A 324 9.18 -3.65 -9.84
N PHE A 325 9.58 -4.92 -9.87
CA PHE A 325 10.02 -5.58 -11.09
C PHE A 325 8.93 -5.58 -12.17
N SER A 326 7.72 -6.00 -11.82
CA SER A 326 6.58 -6.03 -12.75
C SER A 326 6.26 -4.63 -13.29
N TRP A 327 6.33 -3.59 -12.45
CA TRP A 327 6.20 -2.21 -12.90
C TRP A 327 7.27 -1.81 -13.91
N MET A 328 8.55 -2.07 -13.60
CA MET A 328 9.67 -1.71 -14.48
C MET A 328 9.63 -2.47 -15.82
N ASP A 329 9.38 -3.77 -15.78
CA ASP A 329 9.21 -4.60 -16.98
C ASP A 329 8.05 -4.08 -17.84
N PHE A 330 6.91 -3.81 -17.21
CA PHE A 330 5.72 -3.30 -17.90
C PHE A 330 5.99 -1.97 -18.62
N ILE A 331 6.53 -0.97 -17.92
CA ILE A 331 6.75 0.36 -18.53
C ILE A 331 7.88 0.36 -19.55
N SER A 332 8.88 -0.53 -19.44
CA SER A 332 10.01 -0.59 -20.38
C SER A 332 9.57 -0.92 -21.81
N LYS A 333 8.45 -1.63 -21.94
CA LYS A 333 7.90 -2.11 -23.22
C LYS A 333 6.49 -1.59 -23.49
N TYR A 334 6.01 -0.62 -22.69
CA TYR A 334 4.64 -0.17 -22.77
C TYR A 334 4.34 0.56 -24.08
N ARG A 335 3.42 -0.01 -24.87
CA ARG A 335 3.05 0.43 -26.22
C ARG A 335 1.54 0.30 -26.36
N PHE A 336 0.94 1.13 -27.21
CA PHE A 336 -0.48 1.00 -27.57
C PHE A 336 -0.63 0.20 -28.87
N GLY A 337 -1.37 -0.91 -28.81
CA GLY A 337 -1.63 -1.75 -29.98
C GLY A 337 -0.35 -2.23 -30.66
N GLY A 338 -0.30 -2.12 -31.99
CA GLY A 338 0.87 -2.48 -32.80
C GLY A 338 1.92 -1.38 -32.94
N GLU A 339 1.85 -0.30 -32.15
CA GLU A 339 2.79 0.81 -32.26
C GLU A 339 4.21 0.41 -31.85
N GLN A 340 5.22 0.97 -32.52
CA GLN A 340 6.62 0.81 -32.15
C GLN A 340 7.07 1.79 -31.06
N LYS A 341 6.29 2.86 -30.83
CA LYS A 341 6.58 3.88 -29.86
C LYS A 341 6.35 3.35 -28.44
N VAL A 342 7.41 3.34 -27.64
CA VAL A 342 7.32 3.12 -26.20
C VAL A 342 6.86 4.42 -25.54
N TYR A 343 5.83 4.34 -24.71
CA TYR A 343 5.26 5.49 -24.00
C TYR A 343 6.00 5.70 -22.68
N ASN A 344 6.35 6.96 -22.41
CA ASN A 344 7.18 7.32 -21.28
C ASN A 344 6.35 7.70 -20.05
N PHE A 345 6.82 7.28 -18.89
CA PHE A 345 6.30 7.68 -17.58
C PHE A 345 7.24 8.73 -16.96
N ARG A 346 6.68 9.65 -16.18
CA ARG A 346 7.41 10.80 -15.62
C ARG A 346 8.33 10.38 -14.48
N GLY A 347 7.86 9.46 -13.64
CA GLY A 347 8.56 9.01 -12.46
C GLY A 347 7.88 7.84 -11.77
N ILE A 348 8.59 7.27 -10.81
CA ILE A 348 8.10 6.24 -9.89
C ILE A 348 8.09 6.78 -8.46
N ILE A 349 7.00 6.54 -7.75
CA ILE A 349 6.88 6.73 -6.30
C ILE A 349 6.97 5.36 -5.62
N LEU A 350 8.00 5.15 -4.82
CA LEU A 350 8.14 3.99 -3.94
C LEU A 350 7.42 4.32 -2.63
N THR A 351 6.19 3.81 -2.50
CA THR A 351 5.31 4.07 -1.37
C THR A 351 5.72 3.28 -0.14
N GLY A 352 5.66 3.95 1.02
CA GLY A 352 5.98 3.37 2.31
C GLY A 352 4.94 3.70 3.36
N TRP A 353 3.72 3.18 3.19
CA TRP A 353 2.58 3.43 4.07
C TRP A 353 2.86 2.96 5.49
N SER A 354 2.37 3.71 6.48
CA SER A 354 2.56 3.43 7.90
C SER A 354 1.29 2.89 8.56
N ARG A 355 0.11 3.21 8.00
CA ARG A 355 -1.22 2.75 8.43
C ARG A 355 -2.18 2.71 7.25
N TYR A 356 -3.20 1.85 7.33
CA TYR A 356 -4.27 1.76 6.31
C TYR A 356 -5.39 2.78 6.51
N SER A 357 -5.57 3.25 7.74
CA SER A 357 -6.45 4.36 8.09
C SER A 357 -5.89 5.04 9.33
N HIS A 358 -6.29 6.29 9.55
CA HIS A 358 -5.89 7.07 10.73
C HIS A 358 -6.31 6.42 12.07
N MET A 359 -7.29 5.52 12.04
CA MET A 359 -7.79 4.76 13.21
C MET A 359 -7.17 3.37 13.37
N ASP A 360 -6.41 2.91 12.38
CA ASP A 360 -5.80 1.58 12.39
C ASP A 360 -4.45 1.56 13.13
N PRO A 361 -4.03 0.38 13.64
CA PRO A 361 -2.69 0.21 14.19
C PRO A 361 -1.61 0.42 13.11
N PRO A 362 -0.37 0.75 13.52
CA PRO A 362 0.75 0.85 12.61
C PRO A 362 1.19 -0.53 12.09
N CYS A 363 1.58 -0.57 10.82
CA CYS A 363 2.10 -1.77 10.16
C CYS A 363 3.64 -1.81 10.20
N GLU A 364 4.32 -1.99 9.07
CA GLU A 364 5.77 -2.10 8.98
C GLU A 364 6.47 -0.76 9.27
N LEU A 365 7.48 -0.81 10.14
CA LEU A 365 8.29 0.35 10.50
C LEU A 365 9.37 0.64 9.45
N LEU A 366 9.62 1.91 9.15
CA LEU A 366 10.64 2.31 8.16
C LEU A 366 12.04 1.71 8.45
N PRO A 367 12.61 1.76 9.67
CA PRO A 367 13.91 1.17 9.95
C PRO A 367 13.98 -0.34 9.67
N VAL A 368 12.86 -1.06 9.86
CA VAL A 368 12.76 -2.49 9.59
C VAL A 368 12.63 -2.78 8.09
N SER A 369 12.14 -1.81 7.32
CA SER A 369 11.89 -1.92 5.87
C SER A 369 13.03 -1.40 4.98
N ILE A 370 14.13 -0.88 5.53
CA ILE A 370 15.27 -0.37 4.74
C ILE A 370 15.80 -1.37 3.70
N PRO A 371 15.96 -2.68 4.00
CA PRO A 371 16.39 -3.64 2.99
C PRO A 371 15.43 -3.78 1.82
N SER A 372 14.12 -3.71 2.08
CA SER A 372 13.10 -3.76 1.02
C SER A 372 13.19 -2.52 0.12
N LEU A 373 13.33 -1.33 0.71
CA LEU A 373 13.55 -0.07 -0.03
C LEU A 373 14.79 -0.14 -0.93
N LEU A 374 15.93 -0.59 -0.39
CA LEU A 374 17.16 -0.73 -1.16
C LEU A 374 17.00 -1.73 -2.31
N THR A 375 16.34 -2.86 -2.06
CA THR A 375 16.04 -3.85 -3.10
C THR A 375 15.21 -3.22 -4.22
N SER A 376 14.15 -2.47 -3.88
CA SER A 376 13.33 -1.74 -4.85
C SER A 376 14.14 -0.73 -5.67
N LEU A 377 15.03 0.03 -5.03
CA LEU A 377 15.86 1.04 -5.70
C LEU A 377 16.87 0.42 -6.67
N ILE A 378 17.48 -0.70 -6.29
CA ILE A 378 18.41 -1.45 -7.16
C ILE A 378 17.68 -1.91 -8.43
N VAL A 379 16.46 -2.43 -8.31
CA VAL A 379 15.65 -2.81 -9.50
C VAL A 379 15.43 -1.61 -10.41
N VAL A 380 15.02 -0.47 -9.86
CA VAL A 380 14.82 0.76 -10.64
C VAL A 380 16.12 1.21 -11.32
N GLU A 381 17.25 1.21 -10.60
CA GLU A 381 18.55 1.61 -11.14
C GLU A 381 18.97 0.72 -12.32
N LYS A 382 18.83 -0.60 -12.19
CA LYS A 382 19.20 -1.57 -13.23
C LYS A 382 18.42 -1.31 -14.52
N PHE A 383 17.11 -1.10 -14.43
CA PHE A 383 16.26 -0.76 -15.57
C PHE A 383 16.59 0.61 -16.20
N LYS A 384 17.02 1.58 -15.39
CA LYS A 384 17.48 2.88 -15.90
C LYS A 384 18.85 2.80 -16.58
N SER A 385 19.71 1.88 -16.16
CA SER A 385 21.06 1.69 -16.71
C SER A 385 21.09 0.96 -18.06
N GLY A 386 19.97 0.35 -18.49
CA GLY A 386 19.85 -0.26 -19.81
C GLY A 386 20.44 -1.67 -19.91
N VAL A 387 20.51 -2.42 -18.80
CA VAL A 387 21.07 -3.79 -18.78
C VAL A 387 20.39 -4.64 -19.86
N SER A 388 21.21 -5.28 -20.70
CA SER A 388 20.76 -6.27 -21.67
C SER A 388 20.75 -7.63 -20.99
N ILE A 389 19.56 -8.17 -20.74
CA ILE A 389 19.37 -9.43 -20.03
C ILE A 389 19.07 -10.51 -21.06
N VAL A 390 19.65 -11.69 -20.86
CA VAL A 390 19.45 -12.85 -21.70
C VAL A 390 18.48 -13.80 -20.99
N ILE A 391 17.21 -13.77 -21.39
CA ILE A 391 16.14 -14.54 -20.74
C ILE A 391 15.88 -15.84 -21.53
N ASP A 392 15.84 -16.98 -20.83
CA ASP A 392 15.14 -18.18 -21.32
C ASP A 392 13.64 -17.93 -21.11
N ALA A 393 12.83 -17.92 -22.17
CA ALA A 393 11.42 -17.45 -22.18
C ALA A 393 10.45 -18.12 -21.18
N TYR A 394 10.91 -19.13 -20.43
CA TYR A 394 10.14 -19.92 -19.48
C TYR A 394 10.76 -20.03 -18.08
N ASP A 395 11.88 -19.35 -17.80
CA ASP A 395 12.56 -19.46 -16.50
C ASP A 395 12.90 -18.10 -15.88
N ASN A 396 12.20 -17.76 -14.79
CA ASN A 396 12.52 -16.60 -13.95
C ASN A 396 13.88 -16.77 -13.23
N LYS A 397 14.49 -17.96 -13.19
CA LYS A 397 15.80 -18.19 -12.54
C LYS A 397 16.94 -17.40 -13.18
N GLY A 398 16.97 -17.29 -14.51
CA GLY A 398 18.04 -16.56 -15.21
C GLY A 398 17.96 -15.04 -14.99
N PHE A 399 16.74 -14.54 -14.79
CA PHE A 399 16.45 -13.13 -14.53
C PHE A 399 16.98 -12.64 -13.17
N GLU A 400 16.99 -13.56 -12.20
CA GLU A 400 17.29 -13.36 -10.79
C GLU A 400 18.81 -13.35 -10.52
N GLU A 401 19.58 -14.21 -11.19
CA GLU A 401 21.05 -14.20 -11.12
C GLU A 401 21.69 -12.97 -11.81
N GLU A 402 21.11 -12.49 -12.92
CA GLU A 402 21.68 -11.43 -13.76
C GLU A 402 21.48 -10.00 -13.19
N LEU A 403 20.45 -9.78 -12.36
CA LEU A 403 20.27 -8.53 -11.60
C LEU A 403 21.30 -8.34 -10.48
N GLY A 404 22.01 -9.39 -10.09
CA GLY A 404 23.04 -9.34 -9.06
C GLY A 404 22.49 -9.14 -7.63
N ILE A 405 21.22 -9.48 -7.38
CA ILE A 405 20.61 -9.37 -6.03
C ILE A 405 21.33 -10.31 -5.03
N GLY A 406 21.92 -11.39 -5.54
CA GLY A 406 22.85 -12.24 -4.80
C GLY A 406 24.15 -11.55 -4.35
N ARG A 407 24.39 -10.28 -4.69
CA ARG A 407 25.41 -9.43 -4.06
C ARG A 407 24.85 -8.03 -3.86
N PHE A 408 24.28 -7.81 -2.68
CA PHE A 408 24.15 -6.45 -2.15
C PHE A 408 25.57 -5.89 -1.97
N VAL A 409 26.05 -5.16 -2.97
CA VAL A 409 27.21 -4.29 -2.80
C VAL A 409 26.69 -3.01 -2.18
N SER A 410 26.27 -3.08 -0.91
CA SER A 410 26.49 -1.90 -0.08
C SER A 410 28.01 -1.68 -0.14
N LYS A 411 28.48 -0.47 -0.42
CA LYS A 411 29.91 -0.14 -0.51
C LYS A 411 30.70 -0.43 0.78
N LYS A 412 30.11 -1.12 1.78
CA LYS A 412 30.68 -1.42 3.09
C LYS A 412 30.60 -2.86 3.60
N ARG A 413 29.97 -3.84 2.92
CA ARG A 413 30.08 -5.30 3.20
C ARG A 413 29.15 -6.11 2.28
N ASP A 414 29.60 -7.32 1.93
CA ASP A 414 28.90 -8.30 1.11
C ASP A 414 27.67 -8.87 1.85
N CYS A 415 26.47 -8.30 1.64
CA CYS A 415 25.25 -9.05 1.94
C CYS A 415 24.84 -9.84 0.70
N VAL A 416 24.49 -11.11 0.87
CA VAL A 416 23.96 -11.96 -0.19
C VAL A 416 22.53 -12.30 0.18
N ILE A 417 21.56 -11.72 -0.54
CA ILE A 417 20.17 -12.09 -0.39
C ILE A 417 19.84 -13.09 -1.49
N GLU A 418 19.51 -14.31 -1.07
CA GLU A 418 19.00 -15.32 -1.99
C GLU A 418 17.57 -14.96 -2.37
N ILE A 419 17.28 -14.97 -3.66
CA ILE A 419 15.99 -14.53 -4.19
C ILE A 419 14.87 -15.52 -3.85
N TYR A 420 15.22 -16.79 -3.59
CA TYR A 420 14.27 -17.78 -3.07
C TYR A 420 14.16 -17.79 -1.55
N ASN A 421 15.08 -17.11 -0.85
CA ASN A 421 15.17 -17.11 0.60
C ASN A 421 15.60 -15.73 1.10
N PHE A 422 14.66 -14.78 0.97
CA PHE A 422 14.87 -13.41 1.41
C PHE A 422 14.97 -13.33 2.95
N ASP A 423 16.18 -13.50 3.48
CA ASP A 423 16.50 -13.26 4.89
C ASP A 423 17.54 -12.16 5.01
N TYR A 424 17.14 -11.03 5.59
CA TYR A 424 18.02 -9.87 5.79
C TYR A 424 18.89 -9.99 7.06
N SER A 425 18.88 -11.14 7.75
CA SER A 425 19.59 -11.30 9.03
C SER A 425 21.11 -11.22 8.92
N GLU A 426 21.65 -11.56 7.75
CA GLU A 426 23.09 -11.46 7.48
C GLU A 426 23.48 -10.06 6.94
N CYS A 427 22.49 -9.21 6.62
CA CYS A 427 22.75 -7.87 6.12
C CYS A 427 23.01 -6.87 7.26
N GLU A 428 23.98 -5.99 7.04
CA GLU A 428 24.19 -4.78 7.85
C GLU A 428 23.45 -3.60 7.23
N PHE A 429 22.54 -2.99 8.00
CA PHE A 429 21.75 -1.83 7.57
C PHE A 429 21.25 -1.00 8.75
N ASP A 430 20.88 0.26 8.48
CA ASP A 430 20.25 1.13 9.48
C ASP A 430 18.89 0.56 9.89
N GLY A 431 18.72 0.23 11.17
CA GLY A 431 17.56 -0.51 11.68
C GLY A 431 17.77 -2.00 11.92
N LYS A 432 18.96 -2.58 11.65
CA LYS A 432 19.27 -4.01 11.87
C LYS A 432 18.97 -4.50 13.28
N GLU A 433 19.40 -3.75 14.29
CA GLU A 433 19.16 -4.08 15.71
C GLU A 433 17.64 -4.23 15.98
N LEU A 434 16.83 -3.34 15.39
CA LEU A 434 15.39 -3.37 15.55
C LEU A 434 14.76 -4.56 14.80
N TYR A 435 15.24 -4.84 13.58
CA TYR A 435 14.85 -6.01 12.80
C TYR A 435 15.07 -7.31 13.59
N ASP A 436 16.23 -7.47 14.22
CA ASP A 436 16.58 -8.67 15.01
C ASP A 436 15.69 -8.83 16.24
N ILE A 437 15.40 -7.72 16.95
CA ILE A 437 14.48 -7.70 18.09
C ILE A 437 13.08 -8.16 17.68
N PHE A 438 12.56 -7.66 16.56
CA PHE A 438 11.25 -8.09 16.07
C PHE A 438 11.26 -9.52 15.52
N LYS A 439 12.35 -9.99 14.92
CA LYS A 439 12.48 -11.38 14.46
C LYS A 439 12.46 -12.34 15.66
N TYR A 440 13.16 -11.97 16.74
CA TYR A 440 13.10 -12.68 18.01
C TYR A 440 11.68 -12.71 18.60
N PHE A 441 10.96 -11.59 18.56
CA PHE A 441 9.57 -11.51 19.03
C PHE A 441 8.60 -12.35 18.18
N SER A 442 8.73 -12.36 16.86
CA SER A 442 7.95 -13.22 15.98
C SER A 442 8.14 -14.69 16.34
N LYS A 443 9.38 -15.10 16.64
CA LYS A 443 9.67 -16.46 17.13
C LYS A 443 9.00 -16.75 18.48
N ILE A 444 9.11 -15.84 19.46
CA ILE A 444 8.42 -15.98 20.76
C ILE A 444 6.90 -16.12 20.56
N SER A 445 6.33 -15.29 19.70
CA SER A 445 4.89 -15.27 19.45
C SER A 445 4.39 -16.58 18.84
N LEU A 446 5.12 -17.12 17.85
CA LEU A 446 4.82 -18.42 17.25
C LEU A 446 4.97 -19.57 18.25
N ASP A 447 6.04 -19.56 19.06
CA ASP A 447 6.26 -20.58 20.09
C ASP A 447 5.15 -20.53 21.16
N LEU A 448 4.67 -19.34 21.53
CA LEU A 448 3.57 -19.16 22.47
C LEU A 448 2.23 -19.61 21.90
N GLN A 449 1.95 -19.35 20.62
CA GLN A 449 0.77 -19.88 19.96
C GLN A 449 0.75 -21.42 20.00
N LYS A 450 1.90 -22.06 19.74
CA LYS A 450 2.04 -23.51 19.91
C LYS A 450 1.79 -23.95 21.34
N ILE A 451 2.37 -23.26 22.34
CA ILE A 451 2.17 -23.56 23.76
C ILE A 451 0.70 -23.44 24.18
N PHE A 452 -0.02 -22.45 23.66
CA PHE A 452 -1.43 -22.25 23.99
C PHE A 452 -2.36 -23.31 23.37
N ASN A 453 -1.96 -23.91 22.26
CA ASN A 453 -2.74 -24.90 21.51
C ASN A 453 -2.19 -26.33 21.69
N ASP A 454 -1.25 -26.53 22.62
CA ASP A 454 -0.63 -27.84 22.86
C ASP A 454 -1.52 -28.67 23.80
N ASN A 455 -2.10 -29.73 23.25
CA ASN A 455 -2.96 -30.69 23.94
C ASN A 455 -2.26 -31.37 25.14
N GLU A 456 -0.93 -31.55 25.09
CA GLU A 456 -0.17 -32.14 26.19
C GLU A 456 0.12 -31.12 27.31
N ARG A 457 0.22 -29.83 26.97
CA ARG A 457 0.55 -28.76 27.94
C ARG A 457 -0.68 -28.14 28.60
N SER A 458 -1.88 -28.54 28.19
CA SER A 458 -3.11 -28.35 28.96
C SER A 458 -3.56 -26.90 29.18
N LEU A 459 -2.98 -25.89 28.50
CA LEU A 459 -3.29 -24.48 28.76
C LEU A 459 -4.58 -24.00 28.07
N GLU A 460 -4.98 -24.64 26.98
CA GLU A 460 -6.14 -24.26 26.18
C GLU A 460 -7.45 -24.28 26.99
N TYR A 461 -7.63 -25.30 27.81
CA TYR A 461 -8.88 -25.53 28.55
C TYR A 461 -8.94 -24.82 29.90
N VAL A 462 -7.82 -24.29 30.40
CA VAL A 462 -7.71 -23.69 31.75
C VAL A 462 -8.71 -22.57 31.93
N GLU A 463 -8.83 -21.70 30.92
CA GLU A 463 -9.73 -20.56 30.97
C GLU A 463 -11.20 -21.01 31.06
N PHE A 464 -11.59 -22.05 30.33
CA PHE A 464 -12.95 -22.58 30.37
C PHE A 464 -13.26 -23.27 31.70
N TYR A 465 -12.44 -24.25 32.10
CA TYR A 465 -12.72 -25.04 33.31
C TYR A 465 -12.52 -24.26 34.62
N SER A 466 -11.75 -23.17 34.61
CA SER A 466 -11.67 -22.25 35.76
C SER A 466 -13.01 -21.60 36.12
N GLN A 467 -14.00 -21.59 35.22
CA GLN A 467 -15.33 -21.04 35.49
C GLN A 467 -16.19 -21.98 36.35
N PHE A 468 -15.76 -23.24 36.48
CA PHE A 468 -16.48 -24.29 37.20
C PHE A 468 -15.70 -24.81 38.42
N ASP A 469 -14.67 -24.09 38.85
CA ASP A 469 -13.76 -24.51 39.91
C ASP A 469 -13.02 -25.84 39.60
N LEU A 470 -12.82 -26.15 38.31
CA LEU A 470 -12.21 -27.40 37.84
C LEU A 470 -10.81 -27.20 37.26
N ILE A 471 -9.82 -26.92 38.12
CA ILE A 471 -8.41 -26.86 37.69
C ILE A 471 -7.65 -28.11 38.15
N ASN A 472 -6.93 -28.75 37.21
CA ASN A 472 -6.01 -29.84 37.49
C ASN A 472 -4.77 -29.29 38.22
N LYS A 473 -4.67 -29.55 39.52
CA LYS A 473 -3.52 -29.09 40.32
C LYS A 473 -2.19 -29.75 39.97
N ASN A 474 -2.19 -30.93 39.34
CA ASN A 474 -0.95 -31.64 38.99
C ASN A 474 -0.12 -30.88 37.95
N THR A 475 -0.75 -30.00 37.15
CA THR A 475 -0.06 -29.20 36.12
C THR A 475 0.27 -27.78 36.59
N LEU A 476 -0.22 -27.35 37.76
CA LEU A 476 -0.16 -25.96 38.22
C LEU A 476 1.27 -25.42 38.29
N ALA A 477 2.17 -26.09 39.03
CA ALA A 477 3.54 -25.59 39.22
C ALA A 477 4.32 -25.49 37.90
N LYS A 478 4.15 -26.48 37.00
CA LYS A 478 4.76 -26.49 35.67
C LYS A 478 4.23 -25.33 34.83
N ASN A 479 2.91 -25.14 34.81
CA ASN A 479 2.26 -24.14 33.97
C ASN A 479 2.52 -22.71 34.47
N VAL A 480 2.51 -22.48 35.79
CA VAL A 480 2.94 -21.20 36.39
C VAL A 480 4.36 -20.84 35.97
N LYS A 481 5.32 -21.77 36.08
CA LYS A 481 6.72 -21.54 35.65
C LYS A 481 6.83 -21.20 34.16
N ILE A 482 6.03 -21.84 33.31
CA ILE A 482 5.99 -21.54 31.87
C ILE A 482 5.42 -20.13 31.63
N LEU A 483 4.34 -19.77 32.32
CA LEU A 483 3.70 -18.46 32.18
C LEU A 483 4.64 -17.33 32.64
N ASP A 484 5.25 -17.46 33.82
CA ASP A 484 6.19 -16.47 34.36
C ASP A 484 7.39 -16.27 33.44
N LYS A 485 8.02 -17.36 32.99
CA LYS A 485 9.14 -17.30 32.04
C LYS A 485 8.78 -16.56 30.75
N ASN A 486 7.56 -16.74 30.23
CA ASN A 486 7.15 -16.06 29.01
C ASN A 486 6.70 -14.62 29.27
N LEU A 487 6.13 -14.30 30.43
CA LEU A 487 5.88 -12.92 30.84
C LEU A 487 7.19 -12.12 30.93
N GLU A 488 8.25 -12.72 31.49
CA GLU A 488 9.59 -12.12 31.53
C GLU A 488 10.14 -11.87 30.11
N LYS A 489 10.01 -12.82 29.19
CA LYS A 489 10.43 -12.64 27.78
C LYS A 489 9.69 -11.49 27.10
N ILE A 490 8.38 -11.39 27.32
CA ILE A 490 7.57 -10.29 26.75
C ILE A 490 8.02 -8.96 27.35
N GLY A 491 8.21 -8.87 28.68
CA GLY A 491 8.73 -7.66 29.32
C GLY A 491 10.13 -7.27 28.84
N PHE A 492 11.01 -8.24 28.63
CA PHE A 492 12.34 -8.00 28.03
C PHE A 492 12.23 -7.44 26.61
N PHE A 493 11.36 -8.02 25.78
CA PHE A 493 11.08 -7.49 24.44
C PHE A 493 10.54 -6.05 24.51
N GLU A 494 9.55 -5.77 25.36
CA GLU A 494 8.97 -4.42 25.49
C GLU A 494 10.04 -3.38 25.87
N ASN A 495 10.88 -3.68 26.86
CA ASN A 495 11.93 -2.75 27.31
C ASN A 495 13.01 -2.55 26.24
N THR A 496 13.46 -3.64 25.61
CA THR A 496 14.54 -3.58 24.60
C THR A 496 14.06 -2.87 23.33
N SER A 497 12.87 -3.22 22.84
CA SER A 497 12.27 -2.56 21.68
C SER A 497 12.00 -1.09 21.96
N ALA A 498 11.51 -0.70 23.14
CA ALA A 498 11.28 0.70 23.48
C ALA A 498 12.57 1.53 23.42
N SER A 499 13.66 1.00 23.99
CA SER A 499 14.97 1.64 23.97
C SER A 499 15.48 1.84 22.54
N VAL A 500 15.43 0.80 21.71
CA VAL A 500 15.94 0.86 20.32
C VAL A 500 15.04 1.68 19.41
N MET A 501 13.71 1.54 19.51
CA MET A 501 12.75 2.32 18.72
C MET A 501 12.83 3.82 19.00
N SER A 502 13.19 4.20 20.23
CA SER A 502 13.36 5.61 20.62
C SER A 502 14.46 6.34 19.84
N LYS A 503 15.33 5.62 19.12
CA LYS A 503 16.30 6.22 18.17
C LYS A 503 15.60 6.79 16.94
N TYR A 504 14.46 6.22 16.54
CA TYR A 504 13.78 6.51 15.26
C TYR A 504 12.46 7.25 15.44
N TYR A 505 11.76 7.04 16.55
CA TYR A 505 10.41 7.54 16.80
C TYR A 505 10.29 8.23 18.15
N GLU A 506 9.27 9.06 18.29
CA GLU A 506 8.90 9.68 19.57
C GLU A 506 8.18 8.70 20.52
N ARG A 507 8.27 9.00 21.82
CA ARG A 507 7.84 8.11 22.90
C ARG A 507 6.40 7.62 22.76
N ASP A 508 5.47 8.49 22.36
CA ASP A 508 4.05 8.14 22.28
C ASP A 508 3.78 7.07 21.22
N PHE A 509 4.41 7.19 20.05
CA PHE A 509 4.33 6.18 19.00
C PHE A 509 5.03 4.88 19.40
N VAL A 510 6.20 4.97 20.04
CA VAL A 510 6.93 3.80 20.56
C VAL A 510 6.04 2.99 21.51
N ASN A 511 5.38 3.67 22.44
CA ASN A 511 4.45 3.05 23.38
C ASN A 511 3.25 2.43 22.66
N GLU A 512 2.62 3.15 21.72
CA GLU A 512 1.49 2.62 20.94
C GLU A 512 1.88 1.32 20.22
N TYR A 513 2.98 1.35 19.46
CA TYR A 513 3.43 0.23 18.65
C TYR A 513 3.71 -1.02 19.50
N ILE A 514 4.50 -0.87 20.56
CA ILE A 514 4.92 -1.98 21.41
C ILE A 514 3.73 -2.54 22.18
N ASN A 515 2.92 -1.68 22.81
CA ASN A 515 1.76 -2.11 23.58
C ASN A 515 0.78 -2.85 22.69
N TYR A 516 0.51 -2.36 21.48
CA TYR A 516 -0.35 -3.05 20.53
C TYR A 516 0.20 -4.43 20.17
N LYS A 517 1.49 -4.52 19.78
CA LYS A 517 2.11 -5.78 19.35
C LYS A 517 2.13 -6.85 20.45
N THR A 518 2.27 -6.46 21.72
CA THR A 518 2.29 -7.42 22.85
C THR A 518 0.92 -7.65 23.49
N PHE A 519 -0.08 -6.78 23.22
CA PHE A 519 -1.34 -6.72 23.97
C PHE A 519 -2.02 -8.08 24.14
N HIS A 520 -2.31 -8.78 23.04
CA HIS A 520 -3.08 -10.03 23.09
C HIS A 520 -2.32 -11.15 23.80
N ILE A 521 -1.03 -11.31 23.52
CA ILE A 521 -0.19 -12.35 24.11
C ILE A 521 -0.02 -12.09 25.62
N LYS A 522 0.33 -10.86 25.98
CA LYS A 522 0.52 -10.45 27.37
C LYS A 522 -0.78 -10.60 28.18
N LYS A 523 -1.91 -10.15 27.63
CA LYS A 523 -3.23 -10.31 28.25
C LYS A 523 -3.58 -11.77 28.50
N LYS A 524 -3.34 -12.66 27.52
CA LYS A 524 -3.60 -14.10 27.67
C LYS A 524 -2.70 -14.73 28.75
N LEU A 525 -1.40 -14.42 28.73
CA LEU A 525 -0.45 -14.90 29.74
C LEU A 525 -0.85 -14.46 31.16
N GLN A 526 -1.14 -13.17 31.34
CA GLN A 526 -1.56 -12.60 32.64
C GLN A 526 -2.88 -13.22 33.12
N ARG A 527 -3.86 -13.39 32.23
CA ARG A 527 -5.14 -14.02 32.59
C ARG A 527 -4.95 -15.44 33.10
N LEU A 528 -4.20 -16.27 32.37
CA LEU A 528 -3.91 -17.64 32.79
C LEU A 528 -3.10 -17.68 34.10
N ARG A 529 -2.17 -16.74 34.28
CA ARG A 529 -1.37 -16.64 35.50
C ARG A 529 -2.23 -16.31 36.72
N ASN A 530 -3.15 -15.35 36.58
CA ASN A 530 -4.09 -14.96 37.63
C ASN A 530 -5.04 -16.11 38.01
N ILE A 531 -5.51 -16.88 37.03
CA ILE A 531 -6.30 -18.10 37.29
C ILE A 531 -5.48 -19.02 38.19
N TYR A 532 -4.25 -19.37 37.81
CA TYR A 532 -3.44 -20.27 38.63
C TYR A 532 -3.13 -19.75 40.05
N ASP A 533 -3.00 -18.43 40.25
CA ASP A 533 -2.88 -17.84 41.59
C ASP A 533 -4.13 -18.09 42.45
N MET A 534 -5.33 -17.89 41.89
CA MET A 534 -6.59 -18.15 42.60
C MET A 534 -6.71 -19.62 43.03
N TYR A 535 -6.23 -20.54 42.19
CA TYR A 535 -6.33 -21.99 42.45
C TYR A 535 -5.17 -22.57 43.25
N TYR A 536 -4.16 -21.77 43.60
CA TYR A 536 -3.00 -22.23 44.37
C TYR A 536 -3.44 -22.89 45.70
N ASN A 537 -4.34 -22.24 46.44
CA ASN A 537 -4.80 -22.67 47.76
C ASN A 537 -6.08 -23.52 47.75
N VAL A 538 -6.66 -23.83 46.58
CA VAL A 538 -7.94 -24.58 46.51
C VAL A 538 -7.75 -26.04 46.89
N SER A 539 -8.35 -26.51 47.98
CA SER A 539 -8.25 -27.90 48.45
C SER A 539 -9.54 -28.71 48.29
N VAL A 540 -10.62 -28.08 47.82
CA VAL A 540 -11.96 -28.67 47.69
C VAL A 540 -12.52 -28.34 46.30
N TRP A 541 -13.14 -29.33 45.66
CA TRP A 541 -13.78 -29.19 44.34
C TRP A 541 -15.28 -29.46 44.43
N ARG A 542 -16.05 -28.83 43.54
CA ARG A 542 -17.49 -29.06 43.44
C ARG A 542 -17.79 -30.49 42.95
N ARG A 543 -18.88 -31.07 43.43
CA ARG A 543 -19.43 -32.33 42.90
C ARG A 543 -20.10 -32.07 41.54
N THR A 544 -20.00 -33.03 40.61
CA THR A 544 -20.70 -33.04 39.33
C THR A 544 -22.19 -33.45 39.51
N PRO A 545 -23.11 -33.08 38.60
CA PRO A 545 -22.89 -32.37 37.34
C PRO A 545 -22.75 -30.85 37.52
N ILE A 546 -21.95 -30.26 36.65
CA ILE A 546 -21.87 -28.81 36.49
C ILE A 546 -23.08 -28.39 35.65
N ASN A 547 -23.82 -27.38 36.09
CA ASN A 547 -24.94 -26.86 35.33
C ASN A 547 -24.39 -26.00 34.17
N ILE A 548 -24.17 -26.62 33.01
CA ILE A 548 -23.75 -25.95 31.76
C ILE A 548 -24.99 -25.49 30.99
N THR A 549 -25.88 -24.75 31.65
CA THR A 549 -26.92 -24.00 30.96
C THR A 549 -26.38 -22.59 30.75
N TYR A 550 -26.44 -22.10 29.50
CA TYR A 550 -26.04 -20.77 29.00
C TYR A 550 -24.59 -20.61 28.52
N PHE A 551 -24.41 -20.78 27.20
CA PHE A 551 -23.50 -19.95 26.37
C PHE A 551 -24.06 -19.83 24.95
N VAL A 552 -25.20 -19.14 24.82
CA VAL A 552 -25.62 -18.51 23.55
C VAL A 552 -26.07 -17.10 23.90
N THR A 553 -25.12 -16.17 23.91
CA THR A 553 -25.32 -14.73 23.69
C THR A 553 -24.02 -14.17 23.17
#